data_AF-G8BH10-F1
#
_entry.id   AF-G8BH10-F1
#
_cell.length_a   1.000
_cell.length_b   1.000
_cell.length_c   1.000
_cell.angle_alpha   90.00
_cell.angle_beta   90.00
_cell.angle_gamma   90.00
#
_symmetry.space_group_name_H-M   'P 1'
#
loop_
_entity.id
_entity.type
_entity.pdbx_description
1 polymer ?
#
loop_
_entity_poly.entity_id
_entity_poly.type
_entity_poly.pdbx_seq_one_letter_code
_entity_poly.pdbx_strand_id
1 'polypeptide(L)'
;MGGSCKDQKIALAICLQRSPCVLIQRHTPKECLTDPDLKKDLPELCKANFRAFMDCKLGALDMRKRMRGNAPLSTGKYDAQYEKLSSGNFDPEEEIRRLDVMNRNLTKQQQLQEEKEKARLEGGS
;
A
#
# COMPACT_ATOMS: atom_id res chain seq x y z
N MET A 1 -9.78 -22.17 -4.53
CA MET A 1 -10.03 -20.74 -4.86
C MET A 1 -8.69 -20.01 -4.87
N GLY A 2 -8.24 -19.53 -6.03
CA GLY A 2 -6.95 -18.85 -6.14
C GLY A 2 -6.96 -17.51 -5.41
N GLY A 3 -5.89 -17.18 -4.69
CA GLY A 3 -5.74 -15.90 -4.02
C GLY A 3 -5.96 -14.73 -4.98
N SER A 4 -6.80 -13.78 -4.59
CA SER A 4 -7.12 -12.59 -5.38
C SER A 4 -6.34 -11.41 -4.83
N CYS A 5 -5.67 -10.64 -5.70
CA CYS A 5 -4.97 -9.41 -5.32
C CYS A 5 -5.90 -8.24 -4.95
N LYS A 6 -7.16 -8.55 -4.60
CA LYS A 6 -8.22 -7.57 -4.30
C LYS A 6 -7.85 -6.72 -3.08
N ASP A 7 -7.43 -7.35 -1.98
CA ASP A 7 -7.12 -6.64 -0.75
C ASP A 7 -5.94 -5.67 -0.94
N GLN A 8 -4.89 -6.09 -1.67
CA GLN A 8 -3.74 -5.24 -2.00
C GLN A 8 -4.14 -4.09 -2.91
N LYS A 9 -4.99 -4.35 -3.91
CA LYS A 9 -5.52 -3.30 -4.81
C LYS A 9 -6.32 -2.27 -4.02
N ILE A 10 -7.18 -2.69 -3.10
CA ILE A 10 -8.02 -1.80 -2.30
C ILE A 10 -7.16 -1.02 -1.30
N ALA A 11 -6.19 -1.66 -0.65
CA ALA A 11 -5.25 -0.97 0.23
C ALA A 11 -4.46 0.13 -0.50
N LEU A 12 -3.99 -0.15 -1.72
CA LEU A 12 -3.36 0.86 -2.58
C LEU A 12 -4.32 2.00 -2.91
N ALA A 13 -5.55 1.68 -3.33
CA ALA A 13 -6.55 2.69 -3.69
C ALA A 13 -6.89 3.61 -2.50
N ILE A 14 -7.07 3.05 -1.30
CA ILE A 14 -7.28 3.80 -0.06
C ILE A 14 -6.11 4.75 0.20
N CYS A 15 -4.87 4.26 0.08
CA CYS A 15 -3.70 5.09 0.33
C CYS A 15 -3.64 6.28 -0.65
N LEU A 16 -3.88 6.01 -1.93
CA LEU A 16 -3.88 7.04 -2.97
C LEU A 16 -5.00 8.06 -2.74
N GLN A 17 -6.22 7.63 -2.39
CA GLN A 17 -7.34 8.53 -2.08
C GLN A 17 -7.07 9.48 -0.91
N ARG A 18 -6.19 9.09 0.03
CA ARG A 18 -5.75 9.95 1.14
C ARG A 18 -4.54 10.82 0.79
N SER A 19 -3.81 10.46 -0.27
CA SER A 19 -2.56 11.13 -0.62
C SER A 19 -2.84 12.53 -1.16
N PRO A 20 -1.94 13.51 -0.93
CA PRO A 20 -2.07 14.85 -1.50
C PRO A 20 -2.24 14.86 -3.03
N CYS A 21 -1.58 13.93 -3.73
CA CYS A 21 -1.64 13.81 -5.19
C CYS A 21 -3.08 13.62 -5.72
N VAL A 22 -3.88 12.75 -5.08
CA VAL A 22 -5.27 12.52 -5.51
C VAL A 22 -6.23 13.47 -4.79
N LEU A 23 -6.05 13.66 -3.48
CA LEU A 23 -7.04 14.34 -2.66
C LEU A 23 -7.02 15.86 -2.85
N ILE A 24 -5.84 16.46 -2.94
CA ILE A 24 -5.65 17.91 -3.06
C ILE A 24 -5.43 18.28 -4.53
N GLN A 25 -4.44 17.64 -5.18
CA GLN A 25 -4.04 17.99 -6.55
C GLN A 25 -4.97 17.41 -7.62
N ARG A 26 -5.91 16.52 -7.24
CA ARG A 26 -6.94 15.92 -8.11
C ARG A 26 -6.38 15.15 -9.31
N HIS A 27 -5.13 14.68 -9.22
CA HIS A 27 -4.60 13.73 -10.18
C HIS A 27 -5.28 12.37 -10.04
N THR A 28 -5.32 11.64 -11.15
CA THR A 28 -5.80 10.26 -11.13
C THR A 28 -4.79 9.36 -10.39
N PRO A 29 -5.25 8.27 -9.74
CA PRO A 29 -4.37 7.28 -9.13
C PRO A 29 -3.31 6.72 -10.10
N LYS A 30 -3.63 6.65 -11.40
CA LYS A 30 -2.70 6.21 -12.43
C LYS A 30 -1.57 7.22 -12.61
N GLU A 31 -1.89 8.51 -12.79
CA GLU A 31 -0.90 9.58 -12.94
C GLU A 31 0.05 9.63 -11.76
N CYS A 32 -0.47 9.59 -10.53
CA CYS A 32 0.33 9.57 -9.30
C CYS A 32 1.36 8.41 -9.22
N LEU A 33 1.13 7.31 -9.95
CA LEU A 33 2.00 6.13 -9.94
C LEU A 33 2.93 6.04 -11.15
N THR A 34 2.54 6.63 -12.27
CA THR A 34 3.30 6.57 -13.54
C THR A 34 4.17 7.78 -13.77
N ASP A 35 3.73 8.96 -13.33
CA ASP A 35 4.48 10.20 -13.47
C ASP A 35 5.62 10.24 -12.44
N PRO A 36 6.90 10.36 -12.85
CA PRO A 36 8.03 10.39 -11.93
C PRO A 36 8.01 11.59 -10.97
N ASP A 37 7.50 12.74 -11.41
CA ASP A 37 7.42 13.96 -10.60
C ASP A 37 6.32 13.89 -9.56
N LEU A 38 5.21 13.19 -9.84
CA LEU A 38 4.17 12.96 -8.83
C LEU A 38 4.55 11.81 -7.89
N LYS A 39 5.25 10.81 -8.41
CA LYS A 39 5.62 9.60 -7.66
C LYS A 39 6.69 9.85 -6.60
N LYS A 40 7.61 10.79 -6.82
CA LYS A 40 8.65 11.14 -5.83
C LYS A 40 8.03 11.63 -4.51
N ASP A 41 6.98 12.44 -4.61
CA ASP A 41 6.28 13.06 -3.48
C ASP A 41 5.22 12.14 -2.86
N LEU A 42 5.05 10.94 -3.41
CA LEU A 42 4.11 9.95 -2.88
C LEU A 42 4.60 9.41 -1.52
N PRO A 43 3.73 9.32 -0.50
CA PRO A 43 4.09 8.75 0.80
C PRO A 43 4.63 7.32 0.70
N GLU A 44 5.58 6.99 1.56
CA GLU A 44 6.23 5.67 1.61
C GLU A 44 5.22 4.53 1.78
N LEU A 45 4.16 4.76 2.57
CA LEU A 45 3.05 3.82 2.72
C LEU A 45 2.40 3.49 1.37
N CYS A 46 2.20 4.47 0.50
CA CYS A 46 1.56 4.24 -0.80
C CYS A 46 2.53 3.55 -1.77
N LYS A 47 3.82 3.88 -1.71
CA LYS A 47 4.88 3.17 -2.46
C LYS A 47 4.97 1.70 -2.04
N ALA A 48 4.90 1.41 -0.74
CA ALA A 48 4.90 0.05 -0.20
C ALA A 48 3.66 -0.74 -0.61
N ASN A 49 2.46 -0.14 -0.55
CA ASN A 49 1.23 -0.77 -1.03
C ASN A 49 1.28 -1.03 -2.54
N PHE A 50 1.85 -0.11 -3.32
CA PHE A 50 2.02 -0.28 -4.76
C PHE A 50 2.94 -1.46 -5.08
N ARG A 51 4.08 -1.56 -4.39
CA ARG A 51 4.98 -2.70 -4.50
C ARG A 51 4.27 -4.02 -4.16
N ALA A 52 3.56 -4.08 -3.03
CA ALA A 52 2.82 -5.27 -2.61
C ALA A 52 1.75 -5.69 -3.64
N PHE A 53 1.04 -4.73 -4.24
CA PHE A 53 0.09 -5.00 -5.30
C PHE A 53 0.76 -5.53 -6.57
N MET A 54 1.89 -4.94 -6.97
CA MET A 54 2.65 -5.41 -8.14
C MET A 54 3.24 -6.80 -7.92
N ASP A 55 3.80 -7.08 -6.75
CA ASP A 55 4.32 -8.40 -6.39
C ASP A 55 3.22 -9.46 -6.41
N CYS A 56 2.03 -9.12 -5.91
CA CYS A 56 0.85 -10.00 -6.01
C CYS A 56 0.45 -10.26 -7.47
N LYS A 57 0.39 -9.20 -8.29
CA LYS A 57 0.01 -9.30 -9.71
C LYS A 57 1.01 -10.14 -10.50
N LEU A 58 2.31 -9.93 -10.27
CA LEU A 58 3.38 -10.67 -10.93
C LEU A 58 3.36 -12.15 -10.52
N GLY A 59 3.18 -12.45 -9.24
CA GLY A 59 3.09 -13.84 -8.80
C GLY A 59 1.79 -14.54 -9.27
N ALA A 60 0.73 -13.79 -9.58
CA ALA A 60 -0.49 -14.36 -10.19
C ALA A 60 -0.28 -14.77 -11.66
N LEU A 61 0.67 -14.15 -12.36
CA LEU A 61 1.10 -14.54 -13.70
C LEU A 61 2.00 -15.79 -13.68
N ASP A 62 2.71 -16.05 -12.58
CA ASP A 62 3.47 -17.28 -12.38
C ASP A 62 2.52 -18.46 -12.09
N MET A 63 2.22 -19.24 -13.13
CA MET A 63 1.32 -20.39 -13.08
C MET A 63 1.71 -21.41 -11.99
N ARG A 64 3.00 -21.52 -11.63
CA ARG A 64 3.46 -22.42 -10.57
C ARG A 64 3.02 -21.96 -9.18
N LYS A 65 2.89 -20.65 -8.97
CA LYS A 65 2.41 -20.05 -7.71
C LYS A 65 0.89 -20.01 -7.63
N ARG A 66 0.19 -20.03 -8.77
CA ARG A 66 -1.28 -20.07 -8.83
C ARG A 66 -1.87 -21.34 -8.18
N MET A 67 -1.23 -22.49 -8.35
CA MET A 67 -1.70 -23.78 -7.81
C MET A 67 -1.48 -23.92 -6.30
N ARG A 68 -0.41 -23.32 -5.75
CA ARG A 68 -0.09 -23.34 -4.31
C ARG A 68 -0.67 -22.16 -3.51
N GLY A 69 -1.19 -21.15 -4.21
CA GLY A 69 -1.66 -19.90 -3.61
C GLY A 69 -0.54 -18.86 -3.58
N ASN A 70 -0.66 -17.84 -4.42
CA ASN A 70 0.33 -16.75 -4.51
C ASN A 70 0.03 -15.56 -3.57
N ALA A 71 -1.20 -15.48 -3.08
CA ALA A 71 -1.67 -14.37 -2.26
C ALA A 71 -2.63 -14.88 -1.19
N PRO A 72 -2.70 -14.23 -0.03
CA PRO A 72 -3.75 -14.51 0.94
C PRO A 72 -5.13 -14.38 0.27
N LEU A 73 -6.07 -15.21 0.70
CA LEU A 73 -7.46 -15.05 0.28
C LEU A 73 -7.94 -13.65 0.65
N SER A 74 -8.70 -13.02 -0.25
CA SER A 74 -9.29 -11.72 0.03
C SER A 74 -10.24 -11.85 1.21
N THR A 75 -10.01 -11.05 2.24
CA THR A 75 -10.78 -11.04 3.48
C THR A 75 -11.88 -9.99 3.48
N GLY A 76 -11.88 -9.07 2.49
CA GLY A 76 -12.76 -7.91 2.47
C GLY A 76 -12.45 -6.89 3.56
N LYS A 77 -11.31 -7.02 4.26
CA LYS A 77 -10.90 -6.19 5.39
C LYS A 77 -10.97 -4.68 5.09
N TYR A 78 -10.71 -4.30 3.85
CA TYR A 78 -10.63 -2.90 3.44
C TYR A 78 -11.87 -2.40 2.68
N ASP A 79 -12.83 -3.28 2.39
CA ASP A 79 -13.98 -2.96 1.53
C ASP A 79 -14.82 -1.82 2.14
N ALA A 80 -15.18 -1.92 3.43
CA ALA A 80 -15.96 -0.89 4.10
C ALA A 80 -15.27 0.48 4.13
N GLN A 81 -13.93 0.49 4.30
CA GLN A 81 -13.16 1.72 4.32
C GLN A 81 -13.06 2.34 2.93
N TYR A 82 -12.90 1.51 1.89
CA TYR A 82 -12.89 1.95 0.50
C TYR A 82 -14.22 2.55 0.07
N GLU A 83 -15.34 1.92 0.43
CA GLU A 83 -16.68 2.45 0.15
C GLU A 83 -16.90 3.80 0.83
N LYS A 84 -16.48 3.94 2.11
CA LYS A 84 -16.59 5.22 2.83
C LYS A 84 -15.83 6.34 2.11
N LEU A 85 -14.57 6.12 1.76
CA LEU A 85 -13.77 7.14 1.06
C LEU A 85 -14.33 7.44 -0.33
N SER A 86 -14.80 6.43 -1.06
CA SER A 86 -15.39 6.59 -2.40
C SER A 86 -16.74 7.31 -2.37
N SER A 87 -17.48 7.22 -1.27
CA SER A 87 -18.77 7.91 -1.09
C SER A 87 -18.64 9.42 -0.90
N GLY A 88 -17.42 9.94 -0.68
CA GLY A 88 -17.18 11.36 -0.43
C GLY A 88 -17.55 11.84 0.97
N ASN A 89 -18.06 10.97 1.85
CA ASN A 89 -18.39 11.30 3.23
C ASN A 89 -17.16 11.19 4.15
N PHE A 90 -16.22 12.11 3.99
CA PHE A 90 -15.01 12.20 4.80
C PHE A 90 -14.49 13.64 4.93
N ASP A 91 -13.73 13.89 5.99
CA ASP A 91 -13.01 15.14 6.20
C ASP A 91 -11.61 15.04 5.56
N PRO A 92 -11.25 15.90 4.58
CA PRO A 92 -9.97 15.81 3.89
C PRO A 92 -8.75 15.97 4.80
N GLU A 93 -8.80 16.87 5.78
CA GLU A 93 -7.69 17.14 6.69
C GLU A 93 -7.46 15.95 7.63
N GLU A 94 -8.55 15.34 8.10
CA GLU A 94 -8.48 14.15 8.94
C GLU A 94 -7.87 12.96 8.18
N GLU A 95 -8.28 12.72 6.93
CA GLU A 95 -7.77 11.60 6.13
C GLU A 95 -6.28 11.76 5.78
N ILE A 96 -5.81 12.99 5.52
CA ILE A 96 -4.38 13.29 5.33
C ILE A 96 -3.61 13.04 6.62
N ARG A 97 -4.11 13.54 7.76
CA ARG A 97 -3.46 13.33 9.06
C ARG A 97 -3.34 11.83 9.39
N ARG A 98 -4.38 11.04 9.09
CA ARG A 98 -4.33 9.58 9.24
C ARG A 98 -3.26 8.96 8.34
N LEU A 99 -3.13 9.42 7.10
CA LEU A 99 -2.07 8.98 6.19
C LEU A 99 -0.69 9.25 6.76
N ASP A 100 -0.44 10.47 7.27
CA ASP A 100 0.84 10.85 7.86
C ASP A 100 1.20 9.97 9.06
N VAL A 101 0.26 9.70 9.95
CA VAL A 101 0.48 8.82 11.11
C VAL A 101 0.84 7.41 10.66
N MET A 102 0.10 6.84 9.72
CA MET A 102 0.41 5.49 9.20
C MET A 102 1.75 5.46 8.48
N ASN A 103 2.09 6.50 7.72
CA ASN A 103 3.36 6.62 7.02
C ASN A 103 4.53 6.68 8.01
N ARG A 104 4.44 7.51 9.06
CA ARG A 104 5.44 7.59 10.13
C ARG A 104 5.59 6.25 10.86
N ASN A 105 4.49 5.56 11.14
CA ASN A 105 4.51 4.27 11.80
C ASN A 105 5.23 3.22 10.93
N LEU A 106 4.96 3.18 9.63
CA LEU A 106 5.63 2.27 8.71
C LEU A 106 7.14 2.51 8.69
N THR A 107 7.57 3.77 8.54
CA THR A 107 9.01 4.11 8.54
C THR A 107 9.70 3.68 9.83
N LYS A 108 9.04 3.89 10.99
CA LYS A 108 9.56 3.41 12.29
C LYS A 108 9.66 1.89 12.34
N GLN A 109 8.65 1.16 11.84
CA GLN A 109 8.68 -0.30 11.80
C GLN A 109 9.82 -0.83 10.93
N GLN A 110 10.05 -0.21 9.77
CA GLN A 110 11.15 -0.55 8.87
C GLN A 110 12.51 -0.33 9.53
N GLN A 111 12.72 0.80 10.21
CA GLN A 111 13.96 1.08 10.95
C GLN A 111 14.23 0.05 12.03
N LEU A 112 13.20 -0.29 12.83
CA LEU A 112 13.33 -1.31 13.88
C LEU A 112 13.63 -2.70 13.29
N GLN A 113 13.09 -3.01 12.11
CA GLN A 113 13.36 -4.29 11.45
C GLN A 113 14.79 -4.34 10.92
N GLU A 114 15.29 -3.24 10.35
CA GLU A 114 16.67 -3.13 9.87
C GLU A 114 17.68 -3.22 11.04
N GLU A 115 17.41 -2.57 12.16
CA GLU A 115 18.25 -2.64 13.36
C GLU A 115 18.32 -4.08 13.91
N LYS A 116 17.19 -4.78 13.97
CA LYS A 116 17.14 -6.19 14.38
C LYS A 116 17.92 -7.10 13.43
N GLU A 117 17.86 -6.82 12.13
CA GLU A 117 18.60 -7.58 11.12
C GLU A 117 20.11 -7.34 11.25
N LYS A 118 20.55 -6.09 11.45
CA LYS A 118 21.95 -5.75 11.73
C LYS A 118 22.45 -6.44 13.00
N ALA A 119 21.70 -6.36 14.10
CA ALA A 119 22.06 -7.03 15.34
C ALA A 119 22.17 -8.56 15.19
N ARG A 120 21.32 -9.18 14.36
CA ARG A 120 21.40 -10.62 14.04
C ARG A 120 22.68 -10.97 13.26
N LEU A 121 23.08 -10.12 12.33
CA LEU A 121 24.31 -10.31 11.54
C LEU A 121 25.57 -10.11 12.39
N GLU A 122 25.56 -9.11 13.28
CA GLU A 122 26.68 -8.82 14.19
C GLU A 122 26.81 -9.87 15.32
N GLY A 123 25.71 -10.44 15.80
CA GLY A 123 25.70 -11.48 16.83
C GLY A 123 25.86 -12.92 16.34
N GLY A 124 26.10 -13.12 15.03
CA GLY A 124 26.27 -14.43 14.39
C GLY A 124 27.73 -14.87 14.18
N SER A 125 28.70 -14.19 14.80
CA SER A 125 30.13 -14.57 14.79
C SER A 125 30.55 -15.27 16.09
#